data_AF-A0A5F0LZL8-F1
#
_entry.id   AF-A0A5F0LZL8-F1
#
_cell.length_a   1.000
_cell.length_b   1.000
_cell.length_c   1.000
_cell.angle_alpha   90.00
_cell.angle_beta   90.00
_cell.angle_gamma   90.00
#
_symmetry.space_group_name_H-M   'P 1'
#
loop_
_entity.id
_entity.type
_entity.pdbx_description
1 polymer ?
#
loop_
_entity_poly.entity_id
_entity_poly.type
_entity_poly.pdbx_seq_one_letter_code
_entity_poly.pdbx_strand_id
1 'polypeptide(L)'
;MVGEQTDRHMDIAGKEQEEGGSWLNKLGPGLITGAADDDPSGIATYSQAGAQFGFSMLWTVLFTYPLMVGIQIVSARIGRVTGHGLATNIRLHYPKSLLYVVIALLLLANTI
;
A
#
# COMPACT_ATOMS: atom_id res chain seq x y z
N MET A 1 12.91 -14.24 -52.80
CA MET A 1 11.54 -13.74 -52.53
C MET A 1 10.73 -14.63 -51.56
N VAL A 2 11.31 -15.65 -50.91
CA VAL A 2 10.61 -16.53 -49.92
C VAL A 2 11.04 -16.22 -48.45
N GLY A 3 11.94 -15.25 -48.23
CA GLY A 3 12.34 -14.81 -46.89
C GLY A 3 11.47 -13.69 -46.32
N GLU A 4 10.88 -12.85 -47.18
CA GLU A 4 10.20 -11.60 -46.78
C GLU A 4 8.72 -11.76 -46.38
N GLN A 5 8.17 -12.97 -46.54
CA GLN A 5 6.79 -13.29 -46.14
C GLN A 5 6.72 -14.04 -44.80
N THR A 6 7.82 -14.68 -44.37
CA THR A 6 7.91 -15.30 -43.03
C THR A 6 8.08 -14.25 -41.94
N ASP A 7 8.86 -13.20 -42.17
CA ASP A 7 9.04 -12.12 -41.19
C ASP A 7 7.75 -11.33 -40.97
N ARG A 8 6.97 -11.09 -42.03
CA ARG A 8 5.67 -10.40 -41.94
C ARG A 8 4.60 -11.16 -41.15
N HIS A 9 4.74 -12.48 -41.03
CA HIS A 9 3.84 -13.29 -40.21
C HIS A 9 4.25 -13.34 -38.73
N MET A 10 5.52 -13.04 -38.40
CA MET A 10 5.98 -12.91 -37.02
C MET A 10 5.70 -11.53 -36.41
N ASP A 11 5.58 -10.49 -37.23
CA ASP A 11 5.28 -9.12 -36.75
C ASP A 11 3.83 -8.94 -36.26
N ILE A 12 2.90 -9.78 -36.71
CA ILE A 12 1.48 -9.70 -36.31
C ILE A 12 1.23 -10.34 -34.94
N ALA A 13 2.00 -11.37 -34.58
CA ALA A 13 1.82 -12.11 -33.32
C ALA A 13 2.41 -11.40 -32.09
N GLY A 14 3.24 -10.37 -32.29
CA GLY A 14 3.94 -9.65 -31.21
C GLY A 14 3.23 -8.39 -30.69
N LYS A 15 2.06 -8.01 -31.24
CA LYS A 15 1.39 -6.74 -30.91
C LYS A 15 0.06 -6.85 -30.15
N GLU A 16 -0.38 -8.05 -29.80
CA GLU A 16 -1.66 -8.27 -29.10
C GLU A 16 -1.51 -8.69 -27.62
N GLN A 17 -0.33 -8.53 -27.01
CA GLN A 17 -0.16 -8.77 -25.57
C GLN A 17 -0.12 -7.45 -24.78
N GLU A 18 -1.30 -7.17 -24.21
CA GLU A 18 -1.56 -6.41 -22.98
C GLU A 18 -1.55 -4.87 -23.00
N GLU A 19 -2.46 -4.27 -23.77
CA GLU A 19 -3.00 -2.95 -23.43
C GLU A 19 -4.05 -2.99 -22.28
N GLY A 20 -4.32 -4.16 -21.70
CA GLY A 20 -5.26 -4.35 -20.57
C GLY A 20 -4.65 -4.21 -19.16
N GLY A 21 -3.33 -4.13 -19.02
CA GLY A 21 -2.64 -4.25 -17.73
C GLY A 21 -2.37 -2.93 -16.97
N SER A 22 -2.90 -1.78 -17.38
CA SER A 22 -2.41 -0.49 -16.85
C SER A 22 -3.06 -0.03 -15.54
N TRP A 23 -4.33 -0.39 -15.27
CA TRP A 23 -5.05 0.12 -14.08
C TRP A 23 -4.96 -0.81 -12.88
N LEU A 24 -5.12 -2.12 -13.08
CA LEU A 24 -4.99 -3.13 -12.02
C LEU A 24 -3.58 -3.14 -11.39
N ASN A 25 -2.53 -3.00 -12.22
CA ASN A 25 -1.15 -2.88 -11.74
C ASN A 25 -0.89 -1.59 -10.96
N LYS A 26 -1.65 -0.51 -11.22
CA LYS A 26 -1.58 0.74 -10.45
C LYS A 26 -2.36 0.67 -9.13
N LEU A 27 -3.40 -0.16 -9.07
CA LEU A 27 -4.15 -0.40 -7.84
C LEU A 27 -3.44 -1.33 -6.85
N GLY A 28 -2.57 -2.23 -7.34
CA GLY A 28 -1.87 -3.21 -6.52
C GLY A 28 -1.27 -2.64 -5.22
N PRO A 29 -0.43 -1.60 -5.28
CA PRO A 29 0.17 -1.02 -4.07
C PRO A 29 -0.86 -0.46 -3.08
N GLY A 30 -1.93 0.16 -3.60
CA GLY A 30 -3.02 0.73 -2.80
C GLY A 30 -3.89 -0.34 -2.12
N LEU A 31 -4.20 -1.41 -2.86
CA LEU A 31 -4.96 -2.55 -2.33
C LEU A 31 -4.16 -3.33 -1.29
N ILE A 32 -2.87 -3.56 -1.53
CA ILE A 32 -2.00 -4.26 -0.58
C ILE A 32 -1.83 -3.45 0.70
N THR A 33 -1.61 -2.13 0.60
CA THR A 33 -1.50 -1.29 1.80
C THR A 33 -2.83 -1.15 2.55
N GLY A 34 -3.97 -1.16 1.86
CA GLY A 34 -5.28 -1.15 2.51
C GLY A 34 -5.57 -2.47 3.22
N ALA A 35 -5.32 -3.60 2.54
CA ALA A 35 -5.46 -4.93 3.14
C ALA A 35 -4.51 -5.17 4.33
N ALA A 36 -3.36 -4.47 4.36
CA ALA A 36 -2.43 -4.51 5.50
C ALA A 36 -2.86 -3.61 6.66
N ASP A 37 -3.68 -2.58 6.42
CA ASP A 37 -4.24 -1.68 7.44
C ASP A 37 -5.38 -2.36 8.22
N ASP A 38 -6.12 -3.27 7.57
CA ASP A 38 -7.20 -4.08 8.14
C ASP A 38 -6.69 -5.43 8.69
N ASP A 39 -5.75 -5.39 9.63
CA ASP A 39 -5.19 -6.61 10.24
C ASP A 39 -6.10 -7.20 11.36
N PRO A 40 -5.92 -8.49 11.75
CA PRO A 40 -6.80 -9.15 12.72
C PRO A 40 -6.87 -8.45 14.08
N SER A 41 -5.78 -7.79 14.50
CA SER A 41 -5.71 -7.00 15.74
C SER A 41 -6.57 -5.73 15.65
N GLY A 42 -6.46 -5.01 14.53
CA GLY A 42 -7.31 -3.85 14.23
C GLY A 42 -8.79 -4.23 14.17
N ILE A 43 -9.14 -5.30 13.46
CA ILE A 43 -10.54 -5.78 13.37
C ILE A 43 -11.10 -6.12 14.75
N ALA A 44 -10.32 -6.75 15.64
CA ALA A 44 -10.74 -7.05 17.00
C ALA A 44 -11.00 -5.77 17.82
N THR A 45 -10.09 -4.80 17.72
CA THR A 45 -10.19 -3.50 18.40
C THR A 45 -11.40 -2.71 17.92
N TYR A 46 -11.62 -2.61 16.61
CA TYR A 46 -12.77 -1.90 16.05
C TYR A 46 -14.08 -2.62 16.37
N SER A 47 -14.08 -3.96 16.44
CA SER A 47 -15.24 -4.75 16.87
C SER A 47 -15.59 -4.52 18.34
N GLN A 48 -14.59 -4.48 19.23
CA GLN A 48 -14.79 -4.15 20.65
C GLN A 48 -15.32 -2.72 20.79
N ALA A 49 -14.70 -1.75 20.10
CA ALA A 49 -15.14 -0.36 20.12
C ALA A 49 -16.57 -0.23 19.57
N GLY A 50 -16.92 -0.94 18.50
CA GLY A 50 -18.28 -0.99 17.95
C GLY A 50 -19.30 -1.58 18.92
N ALA A 51 -18.93 -2.64 19.65
CA ALA A 51 -19.79 -3.24 20.67
C ALA A 51 -20.01 -2.31 21.88
N GLN A 52 -19.01 -1.51 22.26
CA GLN A 52 -19.08 -0.60 23.41
C GLN A 52 -19.73 0.75 23.09
N PHE A 53 -19.46 1.32 21.91
CA PHE A 53 -19.87 2.68 21.55
C PHE A 53 -20.99 2.73 20.49
N GLY A 54 -21.35 1.59 19.88
CA GLY A 54 -22.39 1.51 18.85
C GLY A 54 -22.14 2.49 17.70
N PHE A 55 -23.19 3.17 17.24
CA PHE A 55 -23.09 4.16 16.16
C PHE A 55 -22.53 5.52 16.60
N SER A 56 -22.21 5.73 17.89
CA SER A 56 -21.74 7.03 18.37
C SER A 56 -20.36 7.41 17.84
N MET A 57 -19.58 6.49 17.26
CA MET A 57 -18.30 6.80 16.63
C MET A 57 -18.41 7.11 15.12
N LEU A 58 -19.55 6.91 14.46
CA LEU A 58 -19.65 7.13 13.01
C LEU A 58 -19.30 8.56 12.57
N TRP A 59 -19.55 9.55 13.43
CA TRP A 59 -19.23 10.94 13.11
C TRP A 59 -17.72 11.22 13.08
N THR A 60 -16.90 10.42 13.76
CA THR A 60 -15.43 10.61 13.75
C THR A 60 -14.83 10.22 12.41
N VAL A 61 -15.45 9.26 11.70
CA VAL A 61 -15.04 8.80 10.35
C VAL A 61 -14.95 9.95 9.35
N LEU A 62 -15.85 10.94 9.45
CA LEU A 62 -15.82 12.14 8.59
C LEU A 62 -14.50 12.90 8.67
N PHE A 63 -13.81 12.85 9.82
CA PHE A 63 -12.54 13.53 10.04
C PHE A 63 -11.35 12.57 9.95
N THR A 64 -11.48 11.33 10.44
CA THR A 64 -10.38 10.37 10.45
C THR A 64 -10.07 9.83 9.05
N TYR A 65 -11.09 9.64 8.20
CA TYR A 65 -10.91 9.15 6.84
C TYR A 65 -10.05 10.07 5.95
N PRO A 66 -10.35 11.39 5.81
CA PRO A 66 -9.50 12.27 5.02
C PRO A 66 -8.08 12.42 5.61
N LEU A 67 -7.94 12.35 6.94
CA LEU A 67 -6.64 12.36 7.60
C LEU A 67 -5.81 11.13 7.22
N MET A 68 -6.41 9.94 7.27
CA MET A 68 -5.80 8.67 6.88
C MET A 68 -5.34 8.70 5.42
N VAL A 69 -6.21 9.15 4.52
CA VAL A 69 -5.87 9.30 3.09
C VAL A 69 -4.70 10.27 2.90
N GLY A 70 -4.67 11.39 3.64
CA GLY A 70 -3.54 12.32 3.62
C GLY A 70 -2.22 11.66 4.01
N ILE A 71 -2.22 10.88 5.09
CA ILE A 71 -1.03 10.14 5.57
C ILE A 71 -0.59 9.11 4.52
N GLN A 72 -1.52 8.35 3.94
CA GLN A 72 -1.21 7.35 2.90
C GLN A 72 -0.64 8.01 1.63
N ILE A 73 -1.18 9.14 1.19
CA ILE A 73 -0.66 9.89 0.03
C ILE A 73 0.76 10.40 0.30
N VAL A 74 1.02 10.94 1.50
CA VAL A 74 2.35 11.42 1.87
C VAL A 74 3.35 10.27 1.91
N SER A 75 2.99 9.14 2.53
CA SER A 75 3.80 7.91 2.55
C SER A 75 4.11 7.40 1.13
N ALA A 76 3.09 7.29 0.29
CA ALA A 76 3.23 6.88 -1.10
C ALA A 76 4.09 7.88 -1.91
N ARG A 77 4.01 9.18 -1.62
CA ARG A 77 4.83 10.21 -2.28
C ARG A 77 6.28 10.12 -1.83
N ILE A 78 6.55 9.92 -0.55
CA ILE A 78 7.90 9.71 -0.03
C ILE A 78 8.52 8.45 -0.67
N GLY A 79 7.78 7.33 -0.69
CA GLY A 79 8.26 6.10 -1.33
C GLY A 79 8.53 6.26 -2.83
N ARG A 80 7.66 6.99 -3.54
CA ARG A 80 7.84 7.29 -4.98
C ARG A 80 9.03 8.21 -5.24
N VAL A 81 9.26 9.22 -4.42
CA VAL A 81 10.33 10.22 -4.62
C VAL A 81 11.70 9.67 -4.21
N THR A 82 11.76 8.89 -3.13
CA THR A 82 13.03 8.36 -2.60
C THR A 82 13.43 7.03 -3.23
N GLY A 83 12.52 6.34 -3.94
CA GLY A 83 12.75 5.02 -4.53
C GLY A 83 12.85 3.88 -3.50
N HIS A 84 12.65 4.18 -2.22
CA HIS A 84 12.79 3.25 -1.11
C HIS A 84 11.59 3.38 -0.16
N GLY A 85 11.22 2.29 0.53
CA GLY A 85 10.15 2.31 1.52
C GLY A 85 10.45 3.20 2.73
N LEU A 86 9.42 3.56 3.49
CA LEU A 86 9.52 4.47 4.64
C LEU A 86 10.59 4.02 5.66
N ALA A 87 10.67 2.71 5.94
CA ALA A 87 11.65 2.13 6.86
C ALA A 87 13.11 2.28 6.37
N THR A 88 13.34 2.15 5.06
CA THR A 88 14.66 2.35 4.47
C THR A 88 15.05 3.83 4.50
N ASN A 89 14.10 4.74 4.24
CA ASN A 89 14.33 6.18 4.34
C ASN A 89 14.63 6.61 5.78
N ILE A 90 13.93 6.04 6.77
CA ILE A 90 14.22 6.26 8.20
C ILE A 90 15.61 5.72 8.55
N ARG A 91 16.00 4.53 8.07
CA ARG A 91 17.33 3.98 8.31
C ARG A 91 18.47 4.83 7.70
N LEU A 92 18.20 5.53 6.59
CA LEU A 92 19.18 6.40 5.94
C LEU A 92 19.34 7.75 6.65
N HIS A 93 18.24 8.31 7.16
CA HIS A 93 18.21 9.67 7.73
C HIS A 93 18.20 9.73 9.27
N TYR A 94 17.91 8.62 9.96
CA TYR A 94 17.83 8.57 11.42
C TYR A 94 18.81 7.54 12.03
N PRO A 95 19.26 7.78 13.28
CA PRO A 95 20.13 6.85 13.99
C PRO A 95 19.45 5.50 14.21
N LYS A 96 20.22 4.42 14.09
CA LYS A 96 19.76 3.02 14.17
C LYS A 96 18.94 2.72 15.43
N SER A 97 19.20 3.43 16.53
CA SER A 97 18.48 3.29 17.80
C SER A 97 16.99 3.64 17.67
N LEU A 98 16.64 4.67 16.90
CA LEU A 98 15.24 5.07 16.71
C LEU A 98 14.48 4.01 15.89
N LEU A 99 15.14 3.39 14.91
CA LEU A 99 14.57 2.30 14.13
C LEU A 99 14.20 1.11 15.03
N TYR A 100 15.11 0.69 15.92
CA TYR A 100 14.82 -0.41 16.85
C TYR A 100 13.69 -0.09 17.82
N VAL A 101 13.61 1.15 18.31
CA VAL A 101 12.49 1.60 19.17
C VAL A 101 11.17 1.53 18.42
N VAL A 102 11.11 2.03 17.17
CA VAL A 102 9.89 1.97 16.35
C VAL A 102 9.47 0.53 16.06
N ILE A 103 10.41 -0.36 15.72
CA ILE A 103 10.13 -1.78 15.48
C ILE A 103 9.64 -2.47 16.76
N ALA A 104 10.28 -2.21 17.90
CA ALA A 104 9.86 -2.78 19.18
C ALA A 104 8.46 -2.30 19.59
N LEU A 105 8.16 -1.02 19.37
CA LEU A 105 6.85 -0.44 19.66
C LEU A 105 5.77 -1.01 18.73
N LEU A 106 6.08 -1.20 17.44
CA LEU A 106 5.19 -1.86 16.48
C LEU A 106 4.89 -3.31 16.88
N LEU A 107 5.91 -4.07 17.28
CA LEU A 107 5.74 -5.45 17.75
C LEU A 107 4.90 -5.50 19.01
N LEU A 108 5.16 -4.64 19.99
CA LEU A 108 4.39 -4.58 21.23
C LEU A 108 2.94 -4.19 20.96
N ALA A 109 2.70 -3.14 20.17
CA ALA A 109 1.36 -2.64 19.87
C ALA A 109 0.52 -3.63 19.03
N ASN A 110 1.16 -4.47 18.22
CA ASN A 110 0.44 -5.47 17.41
C ASN A 110 0.30 -6.84 18.09
N THR A 111 1.04 -7.09 19.18
CA THR A 111 1.02 -8.38 19.90
C THR A 111 0.18 -8.33 21.19
N ILE A 112 0.02 -7.15 21.79
CA ILE A 112 -0.72 -6.92 23.04
C ILE A 112 -2.03 -6.22 22.70
#